data_AF-A0A7J3XAI4-F1
#
_entry.id   AF-A0A7J3XAI4-F1
#
_cell.length_a   1.000
_cell.length_b   1.000
_cell.length_c   1.000
_cell.angle_alpha   90.00
_cell.angle_beta   90.00
_cell.angle_gamma   90.00
#
_symmetry.space_group_name_H-M   'P 1'
#
loop_
_entity.id
_entity.type
_entity.pdbx_description
1 polymer ?
#
loop_
_entity_poly.entity_id
_entity_poly.type
_entity_poly.pdbx_seq_one_letter_code
_entity_poly.pdbx_strand_id
1 'polypeptide(L)'
;MEVLAALAIALVPASIALATTSGRRVDLWLAALIGGGGWLAALVLRVPILSSLNPRSPTSGYVASVLAGLFEESLRFVILRTELLRRLSTRGATALGLGWGLAEAALLYALPVVATSATQGYGLVELLPGAIERNFAISIHLSLALLVSVNPGSLRLLAVAVALHAAINCLALASLN
;
A
#
# COMPACT_ATOMS: atom_id res chain seq x y z
N MET A 1 4.81 -24.50 -8.26
CA MET A 1 4.76 -24.49 -6.78
C MET A 1 5.46 -23.27 -6.19
N GLU A 2 6.63 -22.90 -6.70
CA GLU A 2 7.42 -21.77 -6.17
C GLU A 2 6.71 -20.41 -6.28
N VAL A 3 6.11 -20.11 -7.43
CA VAL A 3 5.27 -18.91 -7.61
C VAL A 3 4.15 -18.83 -6.56
N LEU A 4 3.43 -19.94 -6.35
CA LEU A 4 2.35 -19.98 -5.35
C LEU A 4 2.87 -19.75 -3.93
N ALA A 5 4.06 -20.26 -3.60
CA ALA A 5 4.68 -20.01 -2.31
C ALA A 5 5.04 -18.52 -2.13
N ALA A 6 5.62 -17.88 -3.15
CA ALA A 6 5.95 -16.46 -3.11
C ALA A 6 4.69 -15.57 -2.96
N LEU A 7 3.63 -15.90 -3.72
CA LEU A 7 2.33 -15.23 -3.60
C LEU A 7 1.71 -15.41 -2.21
N ALA A 8 1.81 -16.63 -1.66
CA ALA A 8 1.30 -16.92 -0.33
C ALA A 8 2.04 -16.09 0.74
N ILE A 9 3.37 -16.04 0.67
CA ILE A 9 4.19 -15.22 1.58
C ILE A 9 3.80 -13.75 1.50
N ALA A 10 3.57 -13.22 0.30
CA ALA A 10 3.22 -11.81 0.10
C ALA A 10 1.81 -11.44 0.61
N LEU A 11 0.81 -12.31 0.40
CA LEU A 11 -0.60 -11.94 0.55
C LEU A 11 -1.31 -12.58 1.74
N VAL A 12 -0.95 -13.81 2.11
CA VAL A 12 -1.68 -14.58 3.13
C VAL A 12 -1.62 -13.93 4.52
N PRO A 13 -0.48 -13.43 5.02
CA PRO A 13 -0.42 -12.84 6.36
C PRO A 13 -1.41 -11.66 6.52
N ALA A 14 -1.40 -10.73 5.57
CA ALA A 14 -2.29 -9.58 5.59
C ALA A 14 -3.75 -9.96 5.32
N SER A 15 -4.01 -10.97 4.48
CA SER A 15 -5.35 -11.50 4.25
C SER A 15 -5.94 -12.14 5.51
N ILE A 16 -5.13 -12.89 6.27
CA ILE A 16 -5.54 -13.44 7.57
C ILE A 16 -5.77 -12.31 8.58
N ALA A 17 -4.87 -11.33 8.64
CA ALA A 17 -5.05 -10.17 9.52
C ALA A 17 -6.35 -9.40 9.20
N LEU A 18 -6.67 -9.25 7.91
CA LEU A 18 -7.90 -8.58 7.48
C LEU A 18 -9.14 -9.42 7.81
N ALA A 19 -9.09 -10.72 7.57
CA ALA A 19 -10.19 -11.64 7.87
C ALA A 19 -10.46 -11.72 9.38
N THR A 20 -9.42 -11.74 10.21
CA THR A 20 -9.56 -11.74 11.68
C THR A 20 -10.05 -10.39 12.21
N THR A 21 -9.57 -9.28 11.64
CA THR A 21 -10.03 -7.92 11.99
C THR A 21 -11.49 -7.72 11.61
N SER A 22 -11.91 -8.19 10.44
CA SER A 22 -13.24 -7.95 9.88
C SER A 22 -14.27 -8.97 10.34
N GLY A 23 -13.91 -10.25 10.47
CA GLY A 23 -14.84 -11.32 10.79
C GLY A 23 -16.05 -11.30 9.85
N ARG A 24 -17.27 -11.34 10.42
CA ARG A 24 -18.54 -11.26 9.66
C ARG A 24 -19.05 -9.83 9.42
N ARG A 25 -18.30 -8.81 9.85
CA ARG A 25 -18.73 -7.41 9.79
C ARG A 25 -18.51 -6.83 8.41
N VAL A 26 -19.59 -6.71 7.64
CA VAL A 26 -19.57 -6.22 6.25
C VAL A 26 -19.02 -4.80 6.14
N ASP A 27 -19.29 -3.94 7.12
CA ASP A 27 -18.77 -2.57 7.18
C ASP A 27 -17.23 -2.50 7.25
N LEU A 28 -16.57 -3.47 7.90
CA LEU A 28 -15.12 -3.57 7.92
C LEU A 28 -14.55 -4.09 6.58
N TRP A 29 -15.25 -5.02 5.92
CA TRP A 29 -14.90 -5.44 4.56
C TRP A 29 -15.05 -4.29 3.56
N LEU A 30 -16.12 -3.48 3.68
CA LEU A 30 -16.29 -2.27 2.89
C LEU A 30 -15.19 -1.26 3.16
N ALA A 31 -14.76 -1.07 4.41
CA ALA A 31 -13.62 -0.22 4.74
C ALA A 31 -12.33 -0.70 4.05
N ALA A 32 -12.08 -2.01 3.99
CA ALA A 32 -10.94 -2.56 3.27
C ALA A 32 -11.03 -2.35 1.75
N LEU A 33 -12.21 -2.54 1.16
CA LEU A 33 -12.43 -2.25 -0.27
C LEU A 33 -12.24 -0.76 -0.59
N ILE A 34 -12.71 0.12 0.28
CA ILE A 34 -12.45 1.57 0.18
C ILE A 34 -10.95 1.84 0.30
N GLY A 35 -10.22 1.12 1.15
CA GLY A 35 -8.77 1.22 1.28
C GLY A 35 -8.06 0.86 -0.02
N GLY A 36 -8.38 -0.29 -0.61
CA GLY A 36 -7.80 -0.73 -1.88
C GLY A 36 -8.18 0.18 -3.06
N GLY A 37 -9.45 0.59 -3.13
CA GLY A 37 -9.92 1.57 -4.12
C GLY A 37 -9.28 2.94 -3.95
N GLY A 38 -9.04 3.36 -2.71
CA GLY A 38 -8.31 4.58 -2.37
C GLY A 38 -6.86 4.54 -2.88
N TRP A 39 -6.14 3.45 -2.61
CA TRP A 39 -4.79 3.27 -3.16
C TRP A 39 -4.78 3.37 -4.69
N LEU A 40 -5.70 2.68 -5.37
CA LEU A 40 -5.78 2.70 -6.83
C LEU A 40 -6.11 4.10 -7.37
N ALA A 41 -7.03 4.81 -6.73
CA ALA A 41 -7.36 6.18 -7.09
C ALA A 41 -6.15 7.12 -6.90
N ALA A 42 -5.39 6.99 -5.82
CA ALA A 42 -4.16 7.75 -5.62
C ALA A 42 -3.12 7.47 -6.71
N LEU A 43 -2.97 6.21 -7.15
CA LEU A 43 -2.12 5.85 -8.28
C LEU A 43 -2.59 6.52 -9.58
N VAL A 44 -3.87 6.37 -9.92
CA VAL A 44 -4.44 6.95 -11.15
C VAL A 44 -4.27 8.47 -11.19
N LEU A 45 -4.50 9.16 -10.07
CA LEU A 45 -4.34 10.62 -9.98
C LEU A 45 -2.90 11.08 -10.21
N ARG A 46 -1.90 10.28 -9.84
CA ARG A 46 -0.47 10.63 -10.05
C ARG A 46 0.08 10.15 -11.39
N VAL A 47 -0.56 9.21 -12.09
CA VAL A 47 -0.10 8.68 -13.39
C VAL A 47 0.23 9.76 -14.42
N PRO A 48 -0.57 10.84 -14.62
CA PRO A 48 -0.23 11.89 -15.58
C PRO A 48 1.16 12.51 -15.31
N ILE A 49 1.47 12.78 -14.04
CA ILE A 49 2.77 13.33 -13.64
C ILE A 49 3.85 12.28 -13.85
N LEU A 50 3.64 11.04 -13.40
CA LEU A 50 4.60 9.95 -13.56
C LEU A 50 4.92 9.66 -15.04
N SER A 51 3.95 9.79 -15.93
CA SER A 51 4.11 9.55 -17.37
C SER A 51 5.01 10.59 -18.06
N SER A 52 5.19 11.77 -17.45
CA SER A 52 6.10 12.81 -17.93
C SER A 52 7.54 12.65 -17.43
N LEU A 53 7.79 11.73 -16.49
CA LEU A 53 9.11 11.49 -15.92
C LEU A 53 9.92 10.51 -16.78
N ASN A 54 11.24 10.63 -16.73
CA ASN A 54 12.13 9.67 -17.37
C ASN A 54 12.31 8.45 -16.45
N PRO A 55 11.76 7.26 -16.78
CA PRO A 55 11.79 6.09 -15.90
C PRO A 55 13.21 5.54 -15.65
N ARG A 56 14.20 5.94 -16.47
CA ARG A 56 15.60 5.53 -16.30
C ARG A 56 16.41 6.48 -15.43
N SER A 57 15.85 7.63 -15.03
CA SER A 57 16.54 8.60 -14.19
C SER A 57 16.34 8.27 -12.71
N PRO A 58 17.41 8.15 -11.90
CA PRO A 58 17.29 8.00 -10.45
C PRO A 58 16.47 9.12 -9.81
N THR A 59 16.63 10.36 -10.30
CA THR A 59 15.85 11.53 -9.85
C THR A 59 14.36 11.31 -10.03
N SER A 60 13.92 10.69 -11.13
CA SER A 60 12.50 10.39 -11.36
C SER A 60 11.95 9.37 -10.36
N GLY A 61 12.77 8.42 -9.90
CA GLY A 61 12.41 7.51 -8.82
C GLY A 61 12.16 8.25 -7.50
N TYR A 62 13.04 9.17 -7.11
CA TYR A 62 12.84 9.99 -5.90
C TYR A 62 11.62 10.90 -6.00
N VAL A 63 11.36 11.49 -7.18
CA VAL A 63 10.14 12.27 -7.43
C VAL A 63 8.90 11.38 -7.29
N ALA A 64 8.91 10.18 -7.86
CA ALA A 64 7.80 9.23 -7.72
C ALA A 64 7.55 8.84 -6.25
N SER A 65 8.61 8.65 -5.45
CA SER A 65 8.52 8.39 -4.01
C SER A 65 7.83 9.52 -3.24
N VAL A 66 8.18 10.77 -3.53
CA VAL A 66 7.53 11.95 -2.92
C VAL A 66 6.08 12.08 -3.36
N LEU A 67 5.79 11.88 -4.66
CA LEU A 67 4.43 11.88 -5.16
C LEU A 67 3.58 10.77 -4.55
N ALA A 68 4.17 9.61 -4.24
CA ALA A 68 3.47 8.55 -3.55
C ALA A 68 3.03 8.97 -2.15
N GLY A 69 3.95 9.52 -1.35
CA GLY A 69 3.61 10.09 -0.05
C GLY A 69 2.53 11.16 -0.16
N LEU A 70 2.65 12.09 -1.12
CA LEU A 70 1.68 13.18 -1.26
C LEU A 70 0.27 12.67 -1.62
N PHE A 71 0.14 11.89 -2.69
CA PHE A 71 -1.17 11.48 -3.21
C PHE A 71 -1.85 10.44 -2.33
N GLU A 72 -1.10 9.43 -1.87
CA GLU A 72 -1.69 8.35 -1.09
C GLU A 72 -2.14 8.82 0.30
N GLU A 73 -1.31 9.60 0.99
CA GLU A 73 -1.63 10.10 2.33
C GLU A 73 -2.72 11.15 2.29
N SER A 74 -2.74 12.03 1.27
CA SER A 74 -3.81 13.02 1.11
C SER A 74 -5.16 12.35 0.90
N LEU A 75 -5.22 11.32 0.04
CA LEU A 75 -6.46 10.61 -0.21
C LEU A 75 -6.90 9.79 1.02
N ARG A 76 -5.96 9.12 1.70
CA ARG A 76 -6.26 8.42 2.95
C ARG A 76 -6.79 9.36 4.02
N PHE A 77 -6.21 10.55 4.14
CA PHE A 77 -6.66 11.60 5.05
C PHE A 77 -8.09 12.08 4.75
N VAL A 78 -8.47 12.19 3.47
CA VAL A 78 -9.86 12.48 3.09
C VAL A 78 -10.79 11.32 3.47
N ILE A 79 -10.41 10.09 3.13
CA ILE A 79 -11.23 8.89 3.39
C ILE A 79 -11.47 8.67 4.89
N LEU A 80 -10.44 8.80 5.72
CA LEU A 80 -10.54 8.61 7.17
C LEU A 80 -11.46 9.63 7.88
N ARG A 81 -11.76 10.76 7.22
CA ARG A 81 -12.71 11.76 7.72
C ARG A 81 -14.16 11.47 7.38
N THR A 82 -14.43 10.48 6.53
CA THR A 82 -15.80 10.11 6.20
C THR A 82 -16.51 9.51 7.42
N GLU A 83 -17.83 9.73 7.49
CA GLU A 83 -18.65 9.30 8.62
C GLU A 83 -18.59 7.78 8.85
N LEU A 84 -18.54 7.00 7.77
CA LEU A 84 -18.39 5.55 7.83
C LEU A 84 -17.13 5.18 8.62
N LEU A 85 -15.97 5.70 8.24
CA LEU A 85 -14.68 5.31 8.83
C LEU A 85 -14.54 5.83 10.27
N ARG A 86 -15.07 7.03 10.57
CA ARG A 86 -15.09 7.56 11.94
C ARG A 86 -15.89 6.69 12.92
N ARG A 87 -17.01 6.11 12.48
CA ARG A 87 -17.82 5.19 13.31
C ARG A 87 -17.13 3.88 13.62
N LEU A 88 -16.26 3.43 12.71
CA LEU A 88 -15.56 2.15 12.82
C LEU A 88 -14.32 2.21 13.71
N SER A 89 -13.94 3.40 14.19
CA SER A 89 -12.82 3.61 15.12
C SER A 89 -11.53 2.99 14.56
N THR A 90 -10.65 2.50 15.44
CA THR A 90 -9.37 1.86 15.11
C THR A 90 -9.55 0.66 14.19
N ARG A 91 -10.63 -0.13 14.33
CA ARG A 91 -10.88 -1.30 13.46
C ARG A 91 -11.14 -0.89 12.02
N GLY A 92 -11.84 0.23 11.81
CA GLY A 92 -12.03 0.81 10.48
C GLY A 92 -10.71 1.23 9.84
N ALA A 93 -9.86 1.92 10.61
CA ALA A 93 -8.52 2.31 10.15
C ALA A 93 -7.61 1.10 9.86
N THR A 94 -7.68 0.05 10.70
CA THR A 94 -6.97 -1.22 10.47
C THR A 94 -7.43 -1.89 9.18
N ALA A 95 -8.74 -2.06 8.99
CA ALA A 95 -9.29 -2.68 7.79
C ALA A 95 -8.96 -1.87 6.53
N LEU A 96 -9.09 -0.53 6.59
CA LEU A 96 -8.68 0.39 5.53
C LEU A 96 -7.20 0.21 5.16
N GLY A 97 -6.30 0.26 6.15
CA GLY A 97 -4.85 0.16 5.93
C GLY A 97 -4.42 -1.20 5.38
N LEU A 98 -5.03 -2.29 5.88
CA LEU A 98 -4.79 -3.64 5.34
C LEU A 98 -5.29 -3.76 3.90
N GLY A 99 -6.49 -3.25 3.59
CA GLY A 99 -7.02 -3.22 2.23
C GLY A 99 -6.17 -2.40 1.27
N TRP A 100 -5.63 -1.26 1.74
CA TRP A 100 -4.71 -0.40 1.00
C TRP A 100 -3.45 -1.17 0.57
N GLY A 101 -2.74 -1.75 1.55
CA GLY A 101 -1.52 -2.50 1.29
C GLY A 101 -1.76 -3.79 0.49
N LEU A 102 -2.86 -4.50 0.73
CA LEU A 102 -3.21 -5.71 -0.04
C LEU A 102 -3.47 -5.38 -1.51
N ALA A 103 -4.15 -4.27 -1.81
CA ALA A 103 -4.37 -3.85 -3.19
C ALA A 103 -3.05 -3.52 -3.91
N GLU A 104 -2.16 -2.79 -3.24
CA GLU A 104 -0.82 -2.51 -3.74
C GLU A 104 -0.04 -3.81 -3.99
N ALA A 105 0.03 -4.71 -3.01
CA ALA A 105 0.75 -5.97 -3.13
C ALA A 105 0.16 -6.87 -4.23
N ALA A 106 -1.17 -6.90 -4.36
CA ALA A 106 -1.83 -7.66 -5.41
C ALA A 106 -1.47 -7.12 -6.81
N LEU A 107 -1.49 -5.80 -6.99
CA LEU A 107 -1.34 -5.18 -8.31
C LEU A 107 0.12 -4.94 -8.72
N LEU A 108 1.00 -4.58 -7.77
CA LEU A 108 2.40 -4.28 -8.06
C LEU A 108 3.34 -5.48 -7.90
N TYR A 109 2.93 -6.54 -7.18
CA TYR A 109 3.74 -7.73 -7.02
C TYR A 109 3.05 -8.98 -7.55
N ALA A 110 1.89 -9.36 -7.01
CA ALA A 110 1.30 -10.65 -7.33
C ALA A 110 0.94 -10.82 -8.80
N LEU A 111 0.27 -9.82 -9.39
CA LEU A 111 -0.13 -9.85 -10.79
C LEU A 111 1.09 -9.86 -11.75
N PRO A 112 2.10 -8.98 -11.59
CA PRO A 112 3.35 -9.06 -12.37
C PRO A 112 4.09 -10.39 -12.21
N VAL A 113 4.16 -10.95 -11.00
CA VAL A 113 4.82 -12.25 -10.76
C VAL A 113 4.11 -13.36 -11.53
N VAL A 114 2.77 -13.41 -11.50
CA VAL A 114 2.01 -14.40 -12.30
C VAL A 114 2.25 -14.20 -13.79
N ALA A 115 2.21 -12.95 -14.27
CA ALA A 115 2.37 -12.65 -15.70
C ALA A 115 3.78 -12.98 -16.23
N THR A 116 4.82 -12.71 -15.43
CA THR A 116 6.22 -12.85 -15.86
C THR A 116 6.80 -14.23 -15.59
N SER A 117 6.41 -14.89 -14.50
CA SER A 117 6.91 -16.23 -14.13
C SER A 117 6.59 -17.30 -15.18
N ALA A 118 5.47 -17.16 -15.89
CA ALA A 118 5.10 -18.03 -17.01
C ALA A 118 6.10 -17.98 -18.19
N THR A 119 6.90 -16.92 -18.28
CA THR A 119 7.82 -16.68 -19.42
C THR A 119 9.29 -16.69 -19.04
N GLN A 120 9.63 -16.34 -17.80
CA GLN A 120 11.03 -16.15 -17.37
C GLN A 120 11.57 -17.25 -16.47
N GLY A 121 10.72 -18.18 -15.99
CA GLY A 121 11.17 -19.32 -15.19
C GLY A 121 11.77 -18.94 -13.82
N TYR A 122 11.34 -17.82 -13.24
CA TYR A 122 11.80 -17.39 -11.91
C TYR A 122 11.50 -18.43 -10.82
N GLY A 123 12.50 -18.68 -9.99
CA GLY A 123 12.36 -19.54 -8.82
C GLY A 123 11.94 -18.78 -7.56
N LEU A 124 11.77 -19.52 -6.46
CA LEU A 124 11.36 -18.94 -5.18
C LEU A 124 12.39 -17.94 -4.65
N VAL A 125 13.69 -18.20 -4.83
CA VAL A 125 14.77 -17.35 -4.30
C VAL A 125 14.74 -15.97 -4.93
N GLU A 126 14.48 -15.89 -6.24
CA GLU A 126 14.38 -14.65 -6.99
C GLU A 126 13.11 -13.86 -6.62
N LEU A 127 12.02 -14.56 -6.30
CA LEU A 127 10.73 -13.95 -5.98
C LEU A 127 10.62 -13.52 -4.50
N LEU A 128 11.39 -14.12 -3.61
CA LEU A 128 11.28 -13.96 -2.16
C LEU A 128 11.52 -12.53 -1.67
N PRO A 129 12.52 -11.77 -2.16
CA PRO A 129 12.75 -10.39 -1.71
C PRO A 129 11.52 -9.52 -1.90
N GLY A 130 10.88 -9.59 -3.08
CA GLY A 130 9.65 -8.84 -3.34
C GLY A 130 8.49 -9.28 -2.46
N ALA A 131 8.33 -10.59 -2.20
CA ALA A 131 7.28 -11.08 -1.30
C ALA A 131 7.43 -10.56 0.14
N ILE A 132 8.68 -10.52 0.63
CA ILE A 132 9.01 -9.99 1.96
C ILE A 132 8.78 -8.47 1.99
N GLU A 133 9.24 -7.74 0.98
CA GLU A 133 9.07 -6.29 0.87
C GLU A 133 7.59 -5.90 0.92
N ARG A 134 6.70 -6.67 0.28
CA ARG A 134 5.25 -6.42 0.34
C ARG A 134 4.67 -6.50 1.75
N ASN A 135 5.18 -7.38 2.61
CA ASN A 135 4.73 -7.44 4.01
C ASN A 135 5.15 -6.17 4.79
N PHE A 136 6.34 -5.64 4.52
CA PHE A 136 6.76 -4.35 5.07
C PHE A 136 5.91 -3.20 4.55
N ALA A 137 5.67 -3.13 3.23
CA ALA A 137 4.82 -2.11 2.62
C ALA A 137 3.40 -2.12 3.23
N ILE A 138 2.77 -3.29 3.36
CA ILE A 138 1.46 -3.43 4.00
C ILE A 138 1.48 -2.94 5.46
N SER A 139 2.52 -3.31 6.21
CA SER A 139 2.66 -2.88 7.61
C SER A 139 2.83 -1.37 7.74
N ILE A 140 3.53 -0.74 6.79
CA ILE A 140 3.67 0.72 6.71
C ILE A 140 2.33 1.37 6.40
N HIS A 141 1.58 0.90 5.40
CA HIS A 141 0.26 1.43 5.07
C HIS A 141 -0.72 1.31 6.23
N LEU A 142 -0.72 0.18 6.93
CA LEU A 142 -1.48 0.01 8.17
C LEU A 142 -1.07 1.03 9.23
N SER A 143 0.23 1.20 9.46
CA SER A 143 0.76 2.12 10.48
C SER A 143 0.40 3.58 10.18
N LEU A 144 0.50 3.99 8.92
CA LEU A 144 0.16 5.35 8.48
C LEU A 144 -1.36 5.59 8.54
N ALA A 145 -2.19 4.60 8.20
CA ALA A 145 -3.63 4.68 8.39
C ALA A 145 -4.00 4.88 9.86
N LEU A 146 -3.36 4.12 10.77
CA LEU A 146 -3.55 4.27 12.21
C LEU A 146 -3.08 5.64 12.70
N LEU A 147 -1.90 6.09 12.30
CA LEU A 147 -1.33 7.39 12.65
C LEU A 147 -2.31 8.53 12.32
N VAL A 148 -2.81 8.57 11.09
CA VAL A 148 -3.73 9.61 10.65
C VAL A 148 -5.10 9.49 11.36
N SER A 149 -5.52 8.27 11.69
CA SER A 149 -6.80 8.03 12.39
C SER A 149 -6.81 8.54 13.84
N VAL A 150 -5.65 8.75 14.47
CA VAL A 150 -5.56 9.29 15.84
C VAL A 150 -6.23 10.66 15.95
N ASN A 151 -6.02 11.51 14.95
CA ASN A 151 -6.72 12.79 14.82
C ASN A 151 -6.93 13.09 13.33
N PRO A 152 -8.07 12.65 12.75
CA PRO A 152 -8.36 12.75 11.32
C PRO A 152 -8.44 14.19 10.79
N GLY A 153 -8.43 15.22 11.65
CA GLY A 153 -8.38 16.63 11.25
C GLY A 153 -6.99 17.25 11.29
N SER A 154 -5.97 16.53 11.79
CA SER A 154 -4.65 17.09 12.02
C SER A 154 -3.80 17.13 10.75
N LEU A 155 -3.65 18.33 10.18
CA LEU A 155 -2.71 18.56 9.06
C LEU A 155 -1.26 18.27 9.45
N ARG A 156 -0.93 18.37 10.75
CA ARG A 156 0.39 17.96 11.25
C ARG A 156 0.61 16.45 11.09
N LEU A 157 -0.38 15.64 11.44
CA LEU A 157 -0.27 14.18 11.27
C LEU A 157 -0.27 13.78 9.80
N LEU A 158 -1.03 14.48 8.94
CA LEU A 158 -0.93 14.31 7.49
C LEU A 158 0.49 14.62 6.99
N ALA A 159 1.07 15.76 7.37
CA ALA A 159 2.42 16.13 6.95
C ALA A 159 3.46 15.11 7.40
N VAL A 160 3.34 14.59 8.63
CA VAL A 160 4.21 13.52 9.14
C VAL A 160 4.02 12.24 8.32
N ALA A 161 2.79 11.84 8.02
CA ALA A 161 2.51 10.64 7.23
C ALA A 161 3.09 10.74 5.81
N VAL A 162 2.89 11.90 5.15
CA VAL A 162 3.47 12.20 3.83
C VAL A 162 5.00 12.09 3.87
N ALA A 163 5.62 12.72 4.87
CA ALA A 163 7.07 12.73 5.01
C ALA A 163 7.63 11.33 5.28
N LEU A 164 7.02 10.56 6.18
CA LEU A 164 7.43 9.19 6.50
C LEU A 164 7.30 8.27 5.29
N HIS A 165 6.16 8.32 4.60
CA HIS A 165 5.93 7.51 3.41
C HIS A 165 6.95 7.83 2.32
N ALA A 166 7.12 9.12 1.99
CA ALA A 166 8.12 9.55 1.00
C ALA A 166 9.53 9.12 1.39
N ALA A 167 9.92 9.31 2.67
CA ALA A 167 11.23 8.93 3.16
C ALA A 167 11.49 7.42 3.04
N ILE A 168 10.52 6.58 3.41
CA ILE A 168 10.66 5.12 3.30
C ILE A 168 10.83 4.71 1.83
N ASN A 169 10.04 5.26 0.92
CA ASN A 169 10.17 4.96 -0.51
C ASN A 169 11.51 5.44 -1.08
N CYS A 170 12.00 6.60 -0.65
CA CYS A 170 13.33 7.09 -1.02
C CYS A 170 14.46 6.20 -0.47
N LEU A 171 14.34 5.71 0.76
CA LEU A 171 15.31 4.79 1.36
C LEU A 171 15.33 3.43 0.66
N ALA A 172 14.14 2.90 0.33
CA ALA A 172 14.02 1.68 -0.46
C ALA A 172 14.72 1.84 -1.82
N LEU A 173 14.48 2.96 -2.52
CA LEU A 173 15.16 3.25 -3.79
C LEU A 173 16.68 3.41 -3.63
N ALA A 174 17.13 4.07 -2.56
CA ALA A 174 18.56 4.23 -2.28
C ALA A 174 19.26 2.89 -1.99
N SER A 175 18.55 1.90 -1.46
CA SER A 175 19.11 0.56 -1.19
C SER A 175 19.31 -0.31 -2.44
N LEU A 176 18.76 0.11 -3.59
CA LEU A 176 18.86 -0.58 -4.88
C LEU A 176 19.98 -0.03 -5.78
N ASN A 177 20.62 1.08 -5.40
CA ASN A 177 21.73 1.72 -6.12
C ASN A 177 23.04 1.53 -5.38
#